data_AF-A0A1J5PUB6-F1
#
_entry.id   AF-A0A1J5PUB6-F1
#
_cell.length_a   1.000
_cell.length_b   1.000
_cell.length_c   1.000
_cell.angle_alpha   90.00
_cell.angle_beta   90.00
_cell.angle_gamma   90.00
#
_symmetry.space_group_name_H-M   'P 1'
#
loop_
_entity.id
_entity.type
_entity.pdbx_description
1 polymer ?
#
loop_
_entity_poly.entity_id
_entity_poly.type
_entity_poly.pdbx_seq_one_letter_code
_entity_poly.pdbx_strand_id
1 'polypeptide(L)'
;MPDYPKLAQLFWKNVAVAVTGEKTPQAAMDNLAEEMDGVMARLERAGMAHCAPKLNPKQNPDKWLSDKGAPWKKLANEKPKGETISYDTLLNAWKNGKVR
;
A
#
# COMPACT_ATOMS: atom_id res chain seq x y z
N MET A 1 14.14 15.29 5.39
CA MET A 1 13.79 13.87 5.57
C MET A 1 12.56 13.82 6.47
N PRO A 2 11.50 13.07 6.13
CA PRO A 2 10.24 13.09 6.88
C PRO A 2 10.45 12.70 8.34
N ASP A 3 9.67 13.28 9.26
CA ASP A 3 9.70 13.00 10.70
C ASP A 3 9.12 11.60 10.98
N TYR A 4 9.91 10.56 10.69
CA TYR A 4 9.51 9.15 10.81
C TYR A 4 8.93 8.78 12.18
N PRO A 5 9.49 9.24 13.32
CA PRO A 5 8.89 8.97 14.63
C PRO A 5 7.43 9.46 14.75
N LYS A 6 7.11 10.64 14.23
CA LYS A 6 5.73 11.15 14.25
C LYS A 6 4.80 10.37 13.33
N LEU A 7 5.28 9.98 12.15
CA LEU A 7 4.47 9.25 11.17
C LEU A 7 4.26 7.77 11.58
N ALA A 8 5.22 7.15 12.25
CA ALA A 8 5.15 5.75 12.68
C ALA A 8 4.02 5.48 13.70
N GLN A 9 3.67 6.47 14.53
CA GLN A 9 2.55 6.34 15.47
C GLN A 9 1.20 6.20 14.76
N LEU A 10 1.04 6.84 13.60
CA LEU A 10 -0.18 6.76 12.78
C LEU A 10 -0.34 5.39 12.14
N PHE A 11 0.78 4.73 11.79
CA PHE A 11 0.77 3.42 11.16
C PHE A 11 0.05 2.37 12.01
N TRP A 12 0.44 2.22 13.27
CA TRP A 12 -0.15 1.19 14.13
C TRP A 12 -1.63 1.43 14.42
N LYS A 13 -2.03 2.69 14.59
CA LYS A 13 -3.44 3.08 14.79
C LYS A 13 -4.33 2.63 13.60
N ASN A 14 -3.87 2.85 12.37
CA ASN A 14 -4.66 2.54 11.17
C ASN A 14 -4.54 1.08 10.74
N VAL A 15 -3.40 0.41 10.99
CA VAL A 15 -3.26 -1.02 10.68
C VAL A 15 -4.15 -1.89 11.57
N ALA A 16 -4.31 -1.54 12.85
CA ALA A 16 -5.14 -2.31 13.78
C ALA A 16 -6.60 -2.44 13.32
N VAL A 17 -7.19 -1.36 12.80
CA VAL A 17 -8.59 -1.37 12.30
C VAL A 17 -8.75 -2.16 10.99
N ALA A 18 -7.67 -2.31 10.20
CA ALA A 18 -7.68 -3.17 9.02
C ALA A 18 -7.59 -4.65 9.40
N VAL A 19 -6.71 -5.00 10.34
CA VAL A 19 -6.45 -6.39 10.76
C VAL A 19 -7.65 -6.97 11.51
N THR A 20 -8.34 -6.16 12.31
CA THR A 20 -9.56 -6.56 13.03
C THR A 20 -10.80 -6.60 12.15
N GLY A 21 -10.71 -6.11 10.91
CA GLY A 21 -11.84 -6.08 9.96
C GLY A 21 -12.85 -4.96 10.23
N GLU A 22 -12.57 -4.04 11.16
CA GLU A 22 -13.42 -2.87 11.42
C GLU A 22 -13.49 -1.94 10.20
N LYS A 23 -12.39 -1.84 9.43
CA LYS A 23 -12.33 -1.14 8.15
C LYS A 23 -11.75 -2.03 7.07
N THR A 24 -12.12 -1.77 5.81
CA THR A 24 -11.46 -2.40 4.66
C THR A 24 -9.98 -1.99 4.64
N PRO A 25 -9.07 -2.84 4.12
CA PRO A 25 -7.66 -2.49 4.00
C PRO A 25 -7.45 -1.18 3.23
N GLN A 26 -8.23 -0.94 2.18
CA GLN A 26 -8.18 0.31 1.41
C GLN A 26 -8.57 1.51 2.28
N ALA A 27 -9.71 1.46 2.96
CA ALA A 27 -10.17 2.56 3.80
C ALA A 27 -9.19 2.84 4.95
N ALA A 28 -8.58 1.82 5.55
CA ALA A 28 -7.56 2.01 6.58
C ALA A 28 -6.30 2.71 6.04
N MET A 29 -5.82 2.32 4.85
CA MET A 29 -4.66 2.93 4.22
C MET A 29 -4.94 4.35 3.70
N ASP A 30 -6.15 4.62 3.20
CA ASP A 30 -6.59 5.96 2.81
C ASP A 30 -6.61 6.90 4.02
N ASN A 31 -7.18 6.44 5.14
CA ASN A 31 -7.15 7.21 6.40
C ASN A 31 -5.72 7.47 6.88
N LEU A 32 -4.83 6.46 6.80
CA LEU A 32 -3.42 6.62 7.14
C LEU A 32 -2.74 7.70 6.28
N ALA A 33 -2.97 7.67 4.97
CA ALA A 33 -2.41 8.65 4.04
C ALA A 33 -2.89 10.08 4.35
N GLU A 34 -4.18 10.25 4.64
CA GLU A 34 -4.73 11.55 5.03
C GLU A 34 -4.14 12.08 6.35
N GLU A 35 -3.97 11.22 7.35
CA GLU A 35 -3.35 11.61 8.62
C GLU A 35 -1.86 11.98 8.43
N MET A 36 -1.12 11.24 7.60
CA MET A 36 0.27 11.55 7.25
C MET A 36 0.39 12.89 6.52
N ASP A 37 -0.48 13.15 5.53
CA ASP A 37 -0.54 14.45 4.84
C ASP A 37 -0.85 15.58 5.82
N GLY A 38 -1.75 15.36 6.79
CA GLY A 38 -2.05 16.34 7.84
C GLY A 38 -0.83 16.70 8.69
N VAL A 39 0.01 15.72 9.04
CA VAL A 39 1.27 15.98 9.75
C VAL A 39 2.26 16.73 8.86
N MET A 40 2.42 16.32 7.61
CA MET A 40 3.31 16.98 6.66
C MET A 40 2.89 18.42 6.36
N ALA A 41 1.58 18.70 6.22
CA ALA A 41 1.05 20.05 6.02
C ALA A 41 1.39 20.99 7.18
N ARG A 42 1.34 20.47 8.42
CA ARG A 42 1.71 21.24 9.62
C ARG A 42 3.21 21.52 9.65
N LEU A 43 4.05 20.56 9.25
CA LEU A 43 5.50 20.74 9.14
C LEU A 43 5.87 21.75 8.05
N GLU A 44 5.18 21.72 6.90
CA GLU A 44 5.34 22.69 5.82
C GLU A 44 5.03 24.12 6.32
N ARG A 45 3.89 24.29 7.01
CA ARG A 45 3.47 25.58 7.56
C ARG A 45 4.39 26.10 8.66
N ALA A 46 4.91 25.20 9.51
CA ALA A 46 5.79 25.57 10.61
C ALA A 46 7.15 26.08 10.13
N GLY A 47 7.54 25.80 8.88
CA GLY A 47 8.79 26.26 8.28
C GLY A 47 10.00 25.58 8.90
N MET A 48 10.45 24.47 8.30
CA MET A 48 11.68 23.80 8.73
C MET A 48 12.91 24.55 8.22
N ALA A 49 13.95 24.67 9.07
CA ALA A 49 15.21 25.33 8.72
C ALA A 49 15.96 24.66 7.55
N HIS A 50 15.72 23.38 7.30
CA HIS A 50 16.29 22.63 6.17
C HIS A 50 15.25 21.71 5.54
N CYS A 51 15.05 21.87 4.22
CA CYS A 51 14.25 20.99 3.38
C CYS A 51 12.86 20.67 3.96
N ALA A 52 12.05 21.72 4.16
CA ALA A 52 10.66 21.55 4.56
C ALA A 52 9.90 20.67 3.53
N PRO A 53 9.08 19.71 3.98
CA PRO A 53 8.26 18.92 3.07
C PRO A 53 7.27 19.85 2.37
N LYS A 54 7.08 19.64 1.07
CA LYS A 54 6.06 20.33 0.28
C LYS A 54 5.04 19.32 -0.17
N LEU A 55 3.77 19.55 0.18
CA LEU A 55 2.71 18.65 -0.24
C LEU A 55 2.42 18.80 -1.73
N ASN A 56 2.23 17.65 -2.37
CA ASN A 56 1.73 17.59 -3.73
C ASN A 56 0.22 17.89 -3.75
N PRO A 57 -0.32 18.45 -4.85
CA PRO A 57 -1.76 18.55 -5.00
C PRO A 57 -2.39 17.14 -5.00
N LYS A 58 -3.60 17.02 -4.43
CA LYS A 58 -4.38 15.77 -4.52
C LYS A 58 -4.61 15.43 -6.00
N GLN A 59 -4.42 14.17 -6.37
CA GLN A 59 -4.70 13.66 -7.71
C GLN A 59 -5.44 12.32 -7.59
N ASN A 60 -6.12 11.93 -8.66
CA ASN A 60 -6.75 10.62 -8.73
C ASN A 60 -5.66 9.51 -8.69
N PRO A 61 -5.80 8.49 -7.81
CA PRO A 61 -4.94 7.31 -7.78
C PRO A 61 -4.65 6.67 -9.15
N ASP A 62 -5.62 6.68 -10.07
CA ASP A 62 -5.51 6.10 -11.42
C ASP A 62 -4.33 6.64 -12.23
N LYS A 63 -3.82 7.83 -11.87
CA LYS A 63 -2.62 8.43 -12.49
C LYS A 63 -1.36 7.61 -12.23
N TRP A 64 -1.29 6.93 -11.10
CA TRP A 64 -0.11 6.16 -10.67
C TRP A 64 -0.33 4.66 -10.73
N LEU A 65 -1.59 4.20 -10.69
CA LEU A 65 -1.89 2.78 -10.73
C LEU A 65 -1.73 2.22 -12.16
N SER A 66 -1.03 1.10 -12.27
CA SER A 66 -0.71 0.40 -13.52
C SER A 66 -1.07 -1.08 -13.43
N ASP A 67 -1.36 -1.69 -14.57
CA ASP A 67 -1.51 -3.13 -14.77
C ASP A 67 -0.22 -3.78 -15.32
N LYS A 68 0.84 -2.98 -15.53
CA LYS A 68 2.13 -3.41 -16.11
C LYS A 68 3.30 -3.33 -15.13
N GLY A 69 3.10 -2.74 -13.95
CA GLY A 69 4.13 -2.60 -12.92
C GLY A 69 3.59 -1.98 -11.64
N ALA A 70 4.36 -2.02 -10.56
CA ALA A 70 4.01 -1.32 -9.34
C ALA A 70 4.07 0.21 -9.57
N PRO A 71 3.11 1.01 -9.05
CA PRO A 71 1.96 0.63 -8.21
C PRO A 71 0.83 -0.10 -8.97
N TRP A 72 0.38 -1.24 -8.46
CA TRP A 72 -0.61 -2.09 -9.16
C TRP A 72 -2.05 -1.59 -8.99
N LYS A 73 -2.84 -1.62 -10.07
CA LYS A 73 -4.30 -1.45 -9.99
C LYS A 73 -4.93 -2.57 -9.17
N LYS A 74 -6.06 -2.24 -8.53
CA LYS A 74 -6.90 -3.23 -7.84
C LYS A 74 -7.30 -4.33 -8.83
N LEU A 75 -7.05 -5.59 -8.47
CA LEU A 75 -7.47 -6.73 -9.27
C LEU A 75 -8.93 -7.07 -8.98
N ALA A 76 -9.62 -7.61 -9.98
CA ALA A 76 -10.99 -8.10 -9.80
C ALA A 76 -11.06 -9.28 -8.81
N ASN A 77 -9.99 -10.06 -8.69
CA ASN A 77 -9.89 -11.18 -7.76
C ASN A 77 -8.50 -11.23 -7.09
N GLU A 78 -8.40 -10.64 -5.89
CA GLU A 78 -7.16 -10.62 -5.08
C GLU A 78 -6.99 -11.89 -4.22
N LYS A 79 -8.01 -12.75 -4.15
CA LYS A 79 -8.01 -13.99 -3.35
C LYS A 79 -8.62 -15.14 -4.15
N PRO A 80 -7.95 -15.61 -5.23
CA PRO A 80 -8.42 -16.78 -5.95
C PRO A 80 -8.49 -17.99 -5.01
N LYS A 81 -9.48 -18.85 -5.24
CA LYS A 81 -9.62 -20.09 -4.48
C LYS A 81 -8.36 -20.92 -4.68
N GLY A 82 -7.79 -21.44 -3.59
CA GLY A 82 -6.69 -22.37 -3.68
C GLY A 82 -7.11 -23.63 -4.44
N GLU A 83 -6.26 -24.08 -5.36
CA GLU A 83 -6.44 -25.31 -6.11
C GLU A 83 -5.37 -26.32 -5.68
N THR A 84 -5.77 -27.56 -5.42
CA THR A 84 -4.84 -28.65 -5.13
C THR A 84 -4.37 -29.24 -6.46
N ILE A 85 -3.07 -29.45 -6.58
CA ILE A 85 -2.44 -30.08 -7.75
C ILE A 85 -1.60 -31.27 -7.27
N SER A 86 -1.59 -32.35 -8.07
CA SER A 86 -0.75 -33.51 -7.78
C SER A 86 0.72 -33.12 -7.78
N TYR A 87 1.48 -33.65 -6.82
CA TYR A 87 2.91 -33.43 -6.69
C TYR A 87 3.68 -33.82 -7.97
N ASP A 88 3.32 -34.94 -8.60
CA ASP A 88 3.97 -35.40 -9.83
C ASP A 88 3.74 -34.44 -11.00
N THR A 89 2.54 -33.84 -11.07
CA THR A 89 2.21 -32.84 -12.09
C THR A 89 3.05 -31.58 -11.91
N LEU A 90 3.25 -31.12 -10.67
CA LEU A 90 4.14 -29.99 -10.37
C LEU A 90 5.59 -30.29 -10.76
N LEU A 91 6.08 -31.49 -10.42
CA LEU A 91 7.46 -31.89 -10.72
C LEU A 91 7.71 -31.95 -12.23
N ASN A 92 6.74 -32.46 -12.99
CA ASN A 92 6.81 -32.51 -14.44
C ASN A 92 6.74 -31.11 -15.07
N ALA A 93 5.88 -30.21 -14.56
CA ALA A 93 5.82 -28.82 -15.04
C ALA A 93 7.15 -28.07 -14.81
N TRP A 94 7.78 -28.29 -13.65
CA TRP A 94 9.08 -27.71 -13.32
C TRP A 94 10.20 -28.22 -14.23
N LYS A 95 10.28 -29.54 -14.43
CA LYS A 95 11.25 -30.15 -15.37
C LYS A 95 11.08 -29.64 -16.80
N ASN A 96 9.85 -29.38 -17.21
CA ASN A 96 9.51 -28.91 -18.55
C ASN A 96 9.59 -27.38 -18.72
N GLY A 97 10.04 -26.64 -17.69
CA GLY A 97 10.17 -25.18 -17.75
C GLY A 97 8.85 -24.43 -17.89
N LYS A 98 7.70 -25.06 -17.59
CA LYS A 98 6.36 -24.48 -17.70
C LYS A 98 5.85 -23.97 -16.36
N VAL A 99 6.70 -23.29 -15.60
CA VAL A 99 6.31 -22.74 -14.30
C VAL A 99 5.75 -21.33 -14.50
N ARG A 100 4.48 -21.29 -14.89
CA ARG A 100 3.64 -20.11 -15.13
C ARG A 100 4.03 -19.24 -16.33
#